data_AF-A0A317CC03-F1
#
_entry.id   AF-A0A317CC03-F1
#
_cell.length_a   1.000
_cell.length_b   1.000
_cell.length_c   1.000
_cell.angle_alpha   90.00
_cell.angle_beta   90.00
_cell.angle_gamma   90.00
#
_symmetry.space_group_name_H-M   'P 1'
#
loop_
_entity.id
_entity.type
_entity.pdbx_description
1 polymer ?
#
loop_
_entity_poly.entity_id
_entity_poly.type
_entity_poly.pdbx_seq_one_letter_code
_entity_poly.pdbx_strand_id
1 'polypeptide(L)'
;MNKHSISPFSLAQQEMSAQIYAGDEAYKLDDWRCSDRIPKALALDIYQRNLHGGVAQHLQAHFPVTNAYIGTQGYQFICAEYLKESPPERPLFTLYAAHFPGFLLEYGEQRPQQAIWSVSARLAQIDFFHHNAFCEDQRIQVEACYYQLWITLKALMDSGAEATELGLYQRLDLHPELYQDESEYITLVTFWKDDELFFMKEAF
;
A
#
# COMPACT_ATOMS: atom_id res chain seq x y z
N MET A 1 13.50 -16.30 -34.05
CA MET A 1 13.15 -16.21 -32.61
C MET A 1 14.36 -15.75 -31.83
N ASN A 2 14.35 -14.50 -31.34
CA ASN A 2 14.76 -14.10 -29.98
C ASN A 2 14.63 -12.58 -29.86
N LYS A 3 13.46 -12.11 -29.38
CA LYS A 3 13.28 -10.73 -28.92
C LYS A 3 13.51 -10.74 -27.40
N HIS A 4 14.77 -10.74 -26.97
CA HIS A 4 15.07 -10.34 -25.60
C HIS A 4 14.92 -8.82 -25.53
N SER A 5 13.85 -8.38 -24.87
CA SER A 5 13.60 -6.98 -24.56
C SER A 5 14.72 -6.47 -23.66
N ILE A 6 15.72 -5.82 -24.25
CA ILE A 6 16.77 -5.09 -23.52
C ILE A 6 16.05 -3.90 -22.88
N SER A 7 16.02 -3.86 -21.55
CA SER A 7 15.55 -2.70 -20.80
C SER A 7 16.20 -1.41 -21.35
N PRO A 8 15.44 -0.32 -21.58
CA PRO A 8 15.99 0.93 -22.14
C PRO A 8 17.00 1.62 -21.20
N PHE A 9 17.17 1.10 -19.99
CA PHE A 9 18.09 1.61 -19.00
C PHE A 9 19.48 0.98 -19.15
N SER A 10 20.51 1.83 -19.13
CA SER A 10 21.91 1.41 -19.08
C SER A 10 22.17 0.48 -17.88
N LEU A 11 23.18 -0.38 -17.97
CA LEU A 11 23.59 -1.27 -16.88
C LEU A 11 23.80 -0.48 -15.56
N ALA A 12 24.43 0.69 -15.65
CA ALA A 12 24.64 1.60 -14.52
C ALA A 12 23.33 2.07 -13.84
N GLN A 13 22.25 2.26 -14.60
CA GLN A 13 20.94 2.61 -14.03
C GLN A 13 20.28 1.43 -13.30
N GLN A 14 20.50 0.20 -13.78
CA GLN A 14 20.02 -1.01 -13.08
C GLN A 14 20.79 -1.23 -11.77
N GLU A 15 22.11 -1.08 -11.80
CA GLU A 15 22.96 -1.18 -10.61
C GLU A 15 22.67 -0.07 -9.60
N MET A 16 22.43 1.16 -10.07
CA MET A 16 21.99 2.29 -9.22
C MET A 16 20.65 1.98 -8.56
N SER A 17 19.69 1.46 -9.33
CA SER A 17 18.39 1.07 -8.80
C SER A 17 18.54 0.03 -7.70
N ALA A 18 19.38 -0.98 -7.89
CA ALA A 18 19.67 -1.98 -6.87
C ALA A 18 20.28 -1.38 -5.59
N GLN A 19 21.17 -0.37 -5.71
CA GLN A 19 21.74 0.32 -4.53
C GLN A 19 20.74 1.22 -3.80
N ILE A 20 19.84 1.88 -4.53
CA ILE A 20 18.73 2.62 -3.92
C ILE A 20 17.88 1.68 -3.06
N TYR A 21 17.66 0.45 -3.51
CA TYR A 21 16.84 -0.56 -2.82
C TYR A 21 17.55 -1.31 -1.71
N ALA A 22 18.83 -1.64 -1.87
CA ALA A 22 19.58 -2.43 -0.90
C ALA A 22 19.94 -1.65 0.37
N GLY A 23 19.77 -0.32 0.38
CA GLY A 23 20.19 0.54 1.49
C GLY A 23 21.70 0.52 1.75
N ASP A 24 22.48 0.02 0.79
CA ASP A 24 23.89 -0.36 0.97
C ASP A 24 24.85 0.73 0.45
N GLU A 25 26.11 0.69 0.91
CA GLU A 25 27.05 1.81 0.78
C GLU A 25 27.31 2.26 -0.67
N ALA A 26 27.14 3.57 -0.90
CA ALA A 26 27.14 4.29 -2.19
C ALA A 26 28.43 4.22 -3.04
N TYR A 27 29.40 3.37 -2.71
CA TYR A 27 30.77 3.54 -3.21
C TYR A 27 31.03 2.88 -4.56
N LYS A 28 30.19 1.94 -5.04
CA LYS A 28 30.57 1.07 -6.17
C LYS A 28 30.33 1.61 -7.60
N LEU A 29 29.50 2.64 -7.81
CA LEU A 29 29.09 3.06 -9.17
C LEU A 29 29.46 4.50 -9.50
N ASP A 30 30.29 4.77 -10.51
CA ASP A 30 30.78 6.14 -10.76
C ASP A 30 29.97 6.97 -11.78
N ASP A 31 29.25 6.33 -12.69
CA ASP A 31 28.67 6.98 -13.89
C ASP A 31 27.15 7.15 -13.90
N TRP A 32 26.47 6.96 -12.76
CA TRP A 32 25.00 7.04 -12.70
C TRP A 32 24.47 8.47 -12.49
N ARG A 33 25.33 9.40 -12.02
CA ARG A 33 24.93 10.76 -11.67
C ARG A 33 25.17 11.73 -12.83
N CYS A 34 24.21 12.64 -13.04
CA CYS A 34 24.30 13.65 -14.10
C CYS A 34 25.26 14.82 -13.77
N SER A 35 25.80 14.90 -12.55
CA SER A 35 26.69 15.99 -12.13
C SER A 35 27.63 15.59 -11.00
N ASP A 36 28.88 16.04 -11.09
CA ASP A 36 29.89 15.87 -10.05
C ASP A 36 29.76 16.87 -8.88
N ARG A 37 28.89 17.88 -9.02
CA ARG A 37 28.75 18.98 -8.06
C ARG A 37 28.13 18.55 -6.73
N ILE A 38 27.39 17.45 -6.71
CA ILE A 38 26.79 16.88 -5.50
C ILE A 38 27.62 15.66 -5.10
N PRO A 39 28.11 15.57 -3.85
CA PRO A 39 28.79 14.38 -3.36
C PRO A 39 27.94 13.12 -3.59
N LYS A 40 28.59 12.04 -4.02
CA LYS A 40 27.96 10.77 -4.41
C LYS A 40 26.98 10.22 -3.36
N ALA A 41 27.41 10.22 -2.09
CA ALA A 41 26.58 9.80 -0.96
C ALA A 41 25.33 10.69 -0.81
N LEU A 42 25.50 12.02 -0.87
CA LEU A 42 24.38 12.96 -0.78
C LEU A 42 23.41 12.80 -1.97
N ALA A 43 23.92 12.56 -3.17
CA ALA A 43 23.06 12.28 -4.32
C ALA A 43 22.23 11.01 -4.08
N LEU A 44 22.85 9.91 -3.63
CA LEU A 44 22.14 8.65 -3.35
C LEU A 44 21.07 8.85 -2.27
N ASP A 45 21.40 9.55 -1.19
CA ASP A 45 20.45 9.91 -0.13
C ASP A 45 19.24 10.67 -0.68
N ILE A 46 19.45 11.63 -1.60
CA ILE A 46 18.38 12.38 -2.25
C ILE A 46 17.50 11.44 -3.09
N TYR A 47 18.10 10.51 -3.85
CA TYR A 47 17.33 9.56 -4.66
C TYR A 47 16.52 8.59 -3.80
N GLN A 48 17.11 8.07 -2.72
CA GLN A 48 16.40 7.23 -1.75
C GLN A 48 15.24 7.99 -1.12
N ARG A 49 15.44 9.24 -0.67
CA ARG A 49 14.36 10.07 -0.12
C ARG A 49 13.24 10.32 -1.12
N ASN A 50 13.58 10.62 -2.36
CA ASN A 50 12.59 10.84 -3.43
C ASN A 50 11.80 9.56 -3.74
N LEU A 51 12.47 8.41 -3.77
CA LEU A 51 11.82 7.12 -3.91
C LEU A 51 10.86 6.87 -2.74
N HIS A 52 11.32 7.02 -1.50
CA HIS A 52 10.50 6.81 -0.31
C HIS A 52 9.25 7.71 -0.33
N GLY A 53 9.42 8.99 -0.66
CA GLY A 53 8.30 9.93 -0.80
C GLY A 53 7.35 9.53 -1.92
N GLY A 54 7.88 9.14 -3.08
CA GLY A 54 7.07 8.70 -4.23
C GLY A 54 6.28 7.41 -3.96
N VAL A 55 6.90 6.41 -3.31
CA VAL A 55 6.21 5.18 -2.91
C VAL A 55 5.14 5.48 -1.87
N ALA A 56 5.44 6.28 -0.83
CA ALA A 56 4.46 6.63 0.19
C ALA A 56 3.23 7.33 -0.41
N GLN A 57 3.44 8.28 -1.32
CA GLN A 57 2.34 8.96 -2.03
C GLN A 57 1.55 8.00 -2.93
N HIS A 58 2.24 7.10 -3.63
CA HIS A 58 1.59 6.10 -4.47
C HIS A 58 0.73 5.14 -3.65
N LEU A 59 1.28 4.59 -2.56
CA LEU A 59 0.54 3.74 -1.65
C LEU A 59 -0.67 4.50 -1.10
N GLN A 60 -0.54 5.79 -0.74
CA GLN A 60 -1.66 6.55 -0.18
C GLN A 60 -2.83 6.66 -1.16
N ALA A 61 -2.54 6.79 -2.46
CA ALA A 61 -3.57 6.80 -3.50
C ALA A 61 -4.24 5.43 -3.70
N HIS A 62 -3.52 4.34 -3.45
CA HIS A 62 -4.05 2.96 -3.52
C HIS A 62 -4.80 2.54 -2.25
N PHE A 63 -4.48 3.11 -1.10
CA PHE A 63 -5.01 2.72 0.22
C PHE A 63 -5.66 3.89 0.98
N PRO A 64 -6.65 4.58 0.39
CA PRO A 64 -7.23 5.78 0.98
C PRO A 64 -7.98 5.49 2.29
N VAL A 65 -8.71 4.38 2.38
CA VAL A 65 -9.47 4.02 3.59
C VAL A 65 -8.53 3.56 4.70
N THR A 66 -7.51 2.75 4.37
CA THR A 66 -6.46 2.38 5.33
C THR A 66 -5.76 3.62 5.89
N ASN A 67 -5.39 4.58 5.02
CA ASN A 67 -4.76 5.83 5.46
C ASN A 67 -5.68 6.65 6.38
N ALA A 68 -6.97 6.78 6.05
CA ALA A 68 -7.92 7.49 6.90
C ALA A 68 -8.10 6.80 8.27
N TYR A 69 -8.06 5.46 8.29
CA TYR A 69 -8.19 4.70 9.52
C TYR A 69 -7.02 4.91 10.48
N ILE A 70 -5.78 4.77 10.00
CA ILE A 70 -4.58 4.88 10.86
C ILE A 70 -4.06 6.31 11.04
N GLY A 71 -4.48 7.23 10.19
CA GLY A 71 -4.04 8.61 10.21
C GLY A 71 -2.69 8.82 9.52
N THR A 72 -2.41 10.08 9.20
CA THR A 72 -1.22 10.44 8.41
C THR A 72 0.09 10.06 9.11
N GLN A 73 0.17 10.20 10.43
CA GLN A 73 1.39 9.84 11.17
C GLN A 73 1.63 8.32 11.18
N GLY A 74 0.59 7.54 11.47
CA GLY A 74 0.65 6.08 11.42
C GLY A 74 0.99 5.57 10.03
N TYR A 75 0.42 6.21 9.00
CA TYR A 75 0.66 5.89 7.59
C TYR A 75 2.10 6.14 7.16
N GLN A 76 2.67 7.30 7.50
CA GLN A 76 4.07 7.61 7.21
C GLN A 76 5.02 6.65 7.90
N PHE A 77 4.75 6.33 9.17
CA PHE A 77 5.54 5.37 9.94
C PHE A 77 5.53 3.99 9.28
N ILE A 78 4.34 3.44 8.98
CA ILE A 78 4.23 2.07 8.46
C ILE A 78 4.77 1.94 7.04
N CYS A 79 4.65 2.99 6.20
CA CYS A 79 5.30 3.02 4.89
C CYS A 79 6.83 3.01 4.99
N ALA A 80 7.39 3.73 5.98
CA ALA A 80 8.83 3.72 6.20
C ALA A 80 9.33 2.34 6.65
N GLU A 81 8.58 1.64 7.50
CA GLU A 81 8.89 0.26 7.89
C GLU A 81 8.77 -0.71 6.71
N TYR A 82 7.71 -0.60 5.91
CA TYR A 82 7.53 -1.40 4.70
C TYR A 82 8.70 -1.28 3.73
N LEU A 83 9.17 -0.05 3.49
CA LEU A 83 10.28 0.21 2.57
C LEU A 83 11.63 -0.30 3.09
N LYS A 84 11.81 -0.41 4.41
CA LYS A 84 13.01 -1.01 5.01
C LYS A 84 13.00 -2.53 4.92
N GLU A 85 11.86 -3.15 5.20
CA GLU A 85 11.74 -4.62 5.27
C GLU A 85 11.50 -5.27 3.92
N SER A 86 10.90 -4.55 2.97
CA SER A 86 10.48 -5.07 1.68
C SER A 86 10.89 -4.15 0.53
N PRO A 87 12.19 -3.95 0.26
CA PRO A 87 12.61 -3.29 -0.98
C PRO A 87 12.24 -4.21 -2.15
N PRO A 88 11.29 -3.85 -3.03
CA PRO A 88 10.99 -4.68 -4.16
C PRO A 88 12.15 -4.65 -5.13
N GLU A 89 12.34 -5.78 -5.81
CA GLU A 89 13.42 -6.00 -6.75
C GLU A 89 13.38 -5.06 -7.97
N ARG A 90 12.28 -4.31 -8.16
CA ARG A 90 12.02 -3.48 -9.34
C ARG A 90 11.36 -2.15 -8.97
N PRO A 91 11.67 -1.06 -9.72
CA PRO A 91 11.04 0.26 -9.58
C PRO A 91 9.61 0.30 -10.14
N LEU A 92 8.76 -0.66 -9.77
CA LEU A 92 7.38 -0.75 -10.24
C LEU A 92 6.43 -0.49 -9.08
N PHE A 93 5.87 0.72 -9.03
CA PHE A 93 4.98 1.16 -7.95
C PHE A 93 3.79 0.22 -7.70
N THR A 94 3.20 -0.37 -8.75
CA THR A 94 2.13 -1.36 -8.62
C THR A 94 2.54 -2.61 -7.83
N LEU A 95 3.82 -3.02 -7.89
CA LEU A 95 4.30 -4.15 -7.08
C LEU A 95 4.36 -3.80 -5.59
N TYR A 96 4.69 -2.55 -5.26
CA TYR A 96 4.64 -2.08 -3.88
C TYR A 96 3.19 -2.14 -3.36
N ALA A 97 2.24 -1.65 -4.15
CA ALA A 97 0.83 -1.71 -3.77
C ALA A 97 0.36 -3.16 -3.59
N ALA A 98 0.74 -4.08 -4.48
CA ALA A 98 0.32 -5.48 -4.39
C ALA A 98 0.82 -6.20 -3.12
N HIS A 99 2.03 -5.87 -2.65
CA HIS A 99 2.62 -6.53 -1.47
C HIS A 99 2.22 -5.86 -0.14
N PHE A 100 1.84 -4.58 -0.17
CA PHE A 100 1.59 -3.80 1.04
C PHE A 100 0.53 -4.40 1.99
N PRO A 101 -0.62 -4.94 1.52
CA PRO A 101 -1.57 -5.59 2.42
C PRO A 101 -1.01 -6.85 3.11
N GLY A 102 -0.17 -7.61 2.42
CA GLY A 102 0.52 -8.78 2.99
C GLY A 102 1.53 -8.37 4.07
N PHE A 103 2.33 -7.33 3.78
CA PHE A 103 3.23 -6.74 4.77
C PHE A 103 2.48 -6.27 6.02
N LEU A 104 1.35 -5.55 5.89
CA LEU A 104 0.57 -5.08 7.03
C LEU A 104 0.03 -6.24 7.88
N LEU A 105 -0.36 -7.34 7.23
CA LEU A 105 -0.83 -8.53 7.92
C LEU A 105 0.28 -9.13 8.80
N GLU A 106 1.45 -9.38 8.21
CA GLU A 106 2.62 -9.90 8.93
C GLU A 106 3.06 -8.95 10.05
N TYR A 107 3.07 -7.63 9.78
CA TYR A 107 3.42 -6.61 10.75
C TYR A 107 2.48 -6.61 11.97
N GLY A 108 1.18 -6.82 11.73
CA GLY A 108 0.14 -6.93 12.76
C GLY A 108 0.23 -8.23 13.56
N GLU A 109 0.51 -9.37 12.90
CA GLU A 109 0.70 -10.66 13.57
C GLU A 109 1.88 -10.64 14.56
N GLN A 110 2.94 -9.89 14.23
CA GLN A 110 4.08 -9.67 15.13
C GLN A 110 3.76 -8.73 16.31
N ARG A 111 2.65 -7.99 16.24
CA ARG A 111 2.24 -6.97 17.23
C ARG A 111 0.77 -7.15 17.63
N PRO A 112 0.38 -8.32 18.17
CA PRO A 112 -1.02 -8.65 18.45
C PRO A 112 -1.68 -7.70 19.46
N GLN A 113 -0.90 -7.02 20.29
CA GLN A 113 -1.36 -5.98 21.22
C GLN A 113 -1.78 -4.66 20.56
N GLN A 114 -1.54 -4.50 19.26
CA GLN A 114 -1.85 -3.32 18.46
C GLN A 114 -2.84 -3.68 17.34
N ALA A 115 -4.11 -3.88 17.70
CA ALA A 115 -5.18 -4.30 16.79
C ALA A 115 -5.30 -3.42 15.54
N ILE A 116 -4.96 -2.13 15.63
CA ILE A 116 -4.92 -1.21 14.50
C ILE A 116 -4.26 -1.81 13.26
N TRP A 117 -3.16 -2.57 13.39
CA TRP A 117 -2.43 -3.09 12.24
C TRP A 117 -3.14 -4.25 11.55
N SER A 118 -3.72 -5.19 12.30
CA SER A 118 -4.48 -6.29 11.71
C SER A 118 -5.76 -5.76 11.03
N VAL A 119 -6.44 -4.79 11.64
CA VAL A 119 -7.59 -4.12 11.00
C VAL A 119 -7.15 -3.38 9.73
N SER A 120 -6.03 -2.66 9.77
CA SER A 120 -5.49 -1.94 8.63
C SER A 120 -5.11 -2.85 7.47
N ALA A 121 -4.60 -4.04 7.75
CA ALA A 121 -4.29 -5.05 6.74
C ALA A 121 -5.57 -5.50 6.02
N ARG A 122 -6.66 -5.74 6.75
CA ARG A 122 -7.97 -6.10 6.18
C ARG A 122 -8.55 -4.97 5.33
N LEU A 123 -8.48 -3.73 5.82
CA LEU A 123 -8.89 -2.56 5.04
C LEU A 123 -8.04 -2.40 3.77
N ALA A 124 -6.73 -2.65 3.85
CA ALA A 124 -5.83 -2.55 2.71
C ALA A 124 -6.12 -3.61 1.64
N GLN A 125 -6.53 -4.82 2.04
CA GLN A 125 -6.99 -5.86 1.11
C GLN A 125 -8.24 -5.41 0.33
N ILE A 126 -9.19 -4.76 1.02
CA ILE A 126 -10.41 -4.24 0.40
C ILE A 126 -10.09 -3.05 -0.51
N ASP A 127 -9.30 -2.07 -0.05
CA ASP A 127 -8.83 -0.94 -0.85
C ASP A 127 -8.12 -1.41 -2.13
N PHE A 128 -7.20 -2.39 -2.01
CA PHE A 128 -6.50 -2.95 -3.15
C PHE A 128 -7.46 -3.57 -4.17
N PHE A 129 -8.45 -4.33 -3.70
CA PHE A 129 -9.46 -4.93 -4.57
C PHE A 129 -10.28 -3.87 -5.31
N HIS A 130 -10.79 -2.86 -4.59
CA HIS A 130 -11.55 -1.78 -5.22
C HIS A 130 -10.71 -0.97 -6.22
N HIS A 131 -9.42 -0.76 -5.95
CA HIS A 131 -8.54 0.01 -6.83
C HIS A 131 -8.06 -0.78 -8.07
N ASN A 132 -7.88 -2.10 -7.96
CA ASN A 132 -7.30 -2.93 -9.02
C ASN A 132 -8.31 -3.82 -9.73
N ALA A 133 -9.59 -3.68 -9.42
CA ALA A 133 -10.67 -4.31 -10.16
C ALA A 133 -10.87 -3.61 -11.51
N PHE A 134 -10.60 -4.34 -12.60
CA PHE A 134 -10.71 -3.81 -13.98
C PHE A 134 -11.69 -4.58 -14.87
N CYS A 135 -12.10 -5.78 -14.46
CA CYS A 135 -12.95 -6.68 -15.24
C CYS A 135 -14.09 -7.21 -14.39
N GLU A 136 -15.12 -7.78 -15.04
CA GLU A 136 -16.18 -8.54 -14.37
C GLU A 136 -15.65 -9.81 -13.71
N ASP A 137 -16.42 -10.35 -12.76
CA ASP A 137 -16.21 -11.65 -12.11
C ASP A 137 -14.91 -11.79 -11.30
N GLN A 138 -14.21 -10.70 -10.99
CA GLN A 138 -13.17 -10.73 -9.97
C GLN A 138 -13.79 -10.88 -8.59
N ARG A 139 -13.13 -11.68 -7.73
CA ARG A 139 -13.65 -12.07 -6.42
C ARG A 139 -12.60 -11.96 -5.34
N ILE A 140 -13.02 -11.53 -4.16
CA ILE A 140 -12.26 -11.64 -2.92
C ILE A 140 -13.19 -12.08 -1.78
N GLN A 141 -12.68 -12.92 -0.88
CA GLN A 141 -13.36 -13.24 0.37
C GLN A 141 -12.86 -12.32 1.49
N VAL A 142 -13.79 -11.73 2.23
CA VAL A 142 -13.49 -10.85 3.36
C VAL A 142 -14.49 -11.09 4.48
N GLU A 143 -14.15 -10.74 5.72
CA GLU A 143 -15.11 -10.76 6.81
C GLU A 143 -16.09 -9.58 6.69
N ALA A 144 -17.37 -9.83 6.97
CA ALA A 144 -18.44 -8.87 6.81
C ALA A 144 -18.23 -7.61 7.66
N CYS A 145 -17.68 -7.75 8.86
CA CYS A 145 -17.41 -6.63 9.77
C CYS A 145 -16.37 -5.66 9.19
N TYR A 146 -15.30 -6.16 8.56
CA TYR A 146 -14.30 -5.30 7.91
C TYR A 146 -14.84 -4.63 6.66
N TYR A 147 -15.69 -5.31 5.88
CA TYR A 147 -16.33 -4.67 4.73
C TYR A 147 -17.32 -3.58 5.16
N GLN A 148 -18.10 -3.81 6.21
CA GLN A 148 -19.00 -2.79 6.76
C GLN A 148 -18.23 -1.59 7.32
N LEU A 149 -17.11 -1.84 8.00
CA LEU A 149 -16.19 -0.79 8.44
C LEU A 149 -15.66 0.01 7.23
N TRP A 150 -15.20 -0.67 6.18
CA TRP A 150 -14.70 -0.03 4.96
C TRP A 150 -15.76 0.89 4.33
N ILE A 151 -17.00 0.43 4.17
CA ILE A 151 -18.12 1.25 3.67
C ILE A 151 -18.34 2.48 4.54
N THR A 152 -18.31 2.29 5.87
CA THR A 152 -18.54 3.36 6.84
C THR A 152 -17.45 4.43 6.75
N LEU A 153 -16.18 4.01 6.71
CA LEU A 153 -15.04 4.90 6.56
C LEU A 153 -15.08 5.63 5.22
N LYS A 154 -15.40 4.92 4.13
CA LYS A 154 -15.51 5.50 2.79
C LYS A 154 -16.61 6.58 2.74
N ALA A 155 -17.76 6.33 3.34
CA ALA A 155 -18.85 7.31 3.44
C ALA A 155 -18.46 8.54 4.29
N LEU A 156 -17.70 8.36 5.37
CA LEU A 156 -17.16 9.47 6.17
C LEU A 156 -16.15 10.31 5.39
N MET A 157 -15.31 9.67 4.58
CA MET A 157 -14.36 10.39 3.71
C MET A 157 -15.09 11.18 2.62
N ASP A 158 -16.11 10.60 2.00
CA ASP A 158 -16.87 11.25 0.93
C ASP A 158 -17.76 12.40 1.46
N SER A 159 -18.13 12.39 2.74
CA SER A 159 -18.85 13.50 3.39
C SER A 159 -17.95 14.68 3.78
N GLY A 160 -16.64 14.61 3.52
CA GLY A 160 -15.69 15.69 3.75
C GLY A 160 -15.17 15.77 5.19
N ALA A 161 -15.21 14.67 5.95
CA ALA A 161 -14.50 14.62 7.23
C ALA A 161 -12.99 14.85 6.98
N GLU A 162 -12.41 15.89 7.59
CA GLU A 162 -10.98 16.15 7.46
C GLU A 162 -10.17 14.95 7.95
N ALA A 163 -9.16 14.56 7.16
CA ALA A 163 -8.20 13.55 7.55
C ALA A 163 -7.47 14.01 8.81
N THR A 164 -7.75 13.37 9.95
CA THR A 164 -7.11 13.68 11.22
C THR A 164 -5.67 13.14 11.21
N GLU A 165 -4.72 13.87 11.79
CA GLU A 165 -3.33 13.40 11.94
C GLU A 165 -3.25 12.04 12.64
N LEU A 166 -4.17 11.80 13.58
CA LEU A 166 -4.24 10.61 14.43
C LEU A 166 -5.18 9.52 13.90
N GLY A 167 -5.86 9.77 12.77
CA GLY A 167 -6.75 8.81 12.11
C GLY A 167 -8.09 8.59 12.80
N LEU A 168 -8.95 7.82 12.13
CA LEU A 168 -10.26 7.43 12.62
C LEU A 168 -10.21 6.28 13.64
N TYR A 169 -9.06 5.62 13.82
CA TYR A 169 -8.87 4.58 14.84
C TYR A 169 -9.13 5.08 16.26
N GLN A 170 -9.11 6.38 16.55
CA GLN A 170 -9.46 6.87 17.89
C GLN A 170 -10.95 6.73 18.22
N ARG A 171 -11.79 6.49 17.22
CA ARG A 171 -13.22 6.29 17.36
C ARG A 171 -13.53 4.83 17.67
N LEU A 172 -13.79 4.54 18.95
CA LEU A 172 -14.09 3.19 19.44
C LEU A 172 -15.31 2.55 18.77
N ASP A 173 -16.27 3.35 18.27
CA ASP A 173 -17.40 2.87 17.47
C ASP A 173 -16.99 2.27 16.11
N LEU A 174 -15.74 2.48 15.68
CA LEU A 174 -15.16 1.98 14.45
C LEU A 174 -14.16 0.83 14.69
N HIS A 175 -14.21 0.18 15.86
CA HIS A 175 -13.34 -0.93 16.25
C HIS A 175 -14.01 -2.27 15.97
N PRO A 176 -13.70 -2.95 14.85
CA PRO A 176 -14.33 -4.23 14.48
C PRO A 176 -14.00 -5.36 15.47
N GLU A 177 -12.93 -5.25 16.23
CA GLU A 177 -12.56 -6.15 17.33
C GLU A 177 -13.62 -6.25 18.44
N LEU A 178 -14.49 -5.25 18.57
CA LEU A 178 -15.61 -5.26 19.51
C LEU A 178 -16.76 -6.20 19.07
N TYR A 179 -16.72 -6.69 17.83
CA TYR A 179 -17.80 -7.44 17.19
C TYR A 179 -17.32 -8.78 16.57
N GLN A 180 -16.13 -9.27 16.95
CA GLN A 180 -15.49 -10.45 16.34
C GLN A 180 -16.27 -11.77 16.48
N ASP A 181 -17.07 -11.92 17.54
CA ASP A 181 -17.82 -13.16 17.80
C ASP A 181 -18.99 -13.41 16.82
N GLU A 182 -19.32 -12.44 15.95
CA GLU A 182 -20.40 -12.52 14.95
C GLU A 182 -19.89 -12.51 13.50
N SER A 183 -18.58 -12.70 13.28
CA SER A 183 -17.95 -12.45 11.97
C SER A 183 -18.26 -13.54 10.93
N GLU A 184 -19.15 -13.22 9.99
CA GLU A 184 -19.44 -14.01 8.79
C GLU A 184 -18.48 -13.64 7.64
N TYR A 185 -18.06 -14.61 6.82
CA TYR A 185 -17.33 -14.34 5.58
C TYR A 185 -18.29 -14.04 4.43
N ILE A 186 -17.92 -13.08 3.60
CA ILE A 186 -18.66 -12.68 2.41
C ILE A 186 -17.75 -12.72 1.19
N THR A 187 -18.33 -12.88 0.01
CA THR A 187 -17.61 -12.70 -1.25
C THR A 187 -17.97 -11.36 -1.86
N LEU A 188 -16.96 -10.54 -2.16
CA LEU A 188 -17.12 -9.36 -2.99
C LEU A 188 -16.90 -9.77 -4.44
N VAL A 189 -17.84 -9.41 -5.31
CA VAL A 189 -17.76 -9.69 -6.75
C VAL A 189 -17.89 -8.40 -7.53
N THR A 190 -17.04 -8.22 -8.55
CA THR A 190 -17.13 -7.11 -9.50
C THR A 190 -18.10 -7.44 -10.63
N PHE A 191 -18.98 -6.51 -11.00
CA PHE A 191 -19.88 -6.65 -12.13
C PHE A 191 -20.04 -5.33 -12.89
N TRP A 192 -20.30 -5.40 -14.20
CA TRP A 192 -20.55 -4.20 -15.00
C TRP A 192 -22.03 -3.84 -15.01
N LYS A 193 -22.32 -2.55 -14.89
CA LYS A 193 -23.65 -2.00 -15.16
C LYS A 193 -23.48 -0.59 -15.73
N ASP A 194 -24.17 -0.28 -16.82
CA ASP A 194 -24.16 1.07 -17.41
C ASP A 194 -22.74 1.65 -17.65
N ASP A 195 -21.80 0.81 -18.12
CA ASP A 195 -20.37 1.13 -18.31
C ASP A 195 -19.59 1.53 -17.04
N GLU A 196 -20.16 1.28 -15.86
CA GLU A 196 -19.53 1.45 -14.55
C GLU A 196 -19.29 0.09 -13.86
N LEU A 197 -18.18 -0.04 -13.14
CA LEU A 197 -17.82 -1.24 -12.39
C LEU A 197 -18.35 -1.15 -10.95
N PHE A 198 -19.19 -2.10 -10.56
CA PHE A 198 -19.83 -2.16 -9.24
C PHE A 198 -19.34 -3.37 -8.44
N PHE A 199 -19.60 -3.33 -7.13
CA PHE A 199 -19.21 -4.35 -6.18
C PHE A 199 -20.45 -4.87 -5.43
N MET A 200 -20.63 -6.18 -5.36
CA MET A 200 -21.75 -6.81 -4.65
C MET A 200 -21.25 -7.79 -3.59
N LYS A 201 -21.97 -7.86 -2.46
CA LYS A 201 -21.84 -8.90 -1.44
C LYS A 201 -22.67 -10.12 -1.84
N GLU A 202 -22.03 -11.27 -2.01
CA GLU A 202 -22.69 -12.58 -2.00
C GLU A 202 -22.53 -13.22 -0.60
N ALA A 203 -23.65 -13.66 -0.01
CA ALA A 203 -23.66 -14.49 1.19
C ALA A 203 -23.51 -15.97 0.78
N PHE A 204 -22.78 -16.75 1.58
CA PHE A 204 -22.58 -18.18 1.33
C PHE A 204 -23.79 -19.04 1.71
#